data_AF-A0A8J8T7K8-F1
#
_entry.id   AF-A0A8J8T7K8-F1
#
_cell.length_a   1.000
_cell.length_b   1.000
_cell.length_c   1.000
_cell.angle_alpha   90.00
_cell.angle_beta   90.00
_cell.angle_gamma   90.00
#
_symmetry.space_group_name_H-M   'P 1'
#
loop_
_entity.id
_entity.type
_entity.pdbx_description
1 polymer ?
#
loop_
_entity_poly.entity_id
_entity_poly.type
_entity_poly.pdbx_seq_one_letter_code
_entity_poly.pdbx_strand_id
1 'polypeptide(L)'
;MQRDEQGNVIYPIQINSSLKILDLGVIEFQKPQYHTEKNLFPIGFKSLREHNSQLTPGQRCDYLCEIMDGGSKPMFRVTPMDDQENPITKDSSTGCWIDICKRINELQGNKRQTVTVSGPERYGLADPNLIRLLAQLPNVELCSRFQYKRND
;
A
#
# COMPACT_ATOMS: atom_id res chain seq x y z
N MET A 1 -12.15 -11.13 9.72
CA MET A 1 -12.13 -10.97 8.25
C MET A 1 -13.37 -11.67 7.72
N GLN A 2 -14.21 -10.99 6.94
CA GLN A 2 -15.35 -11.66 6.32
C GLN A 2 -14.84 -12.59 5.22
N ARG A 3 -15.43 -13.78 5.15
CA ARG A 3 -15.13 -14.79 4.14
C ARG A 3 -16.43 -15.25 3.49
N ASP A 4 -16.37 -15.61 2.22
CA ASP A 4 -17.49 -16.22 1.51
C ASP A 4 -17.70 -17.68 1.92
N GLU A 5 -18.70 -18.35 1.33
CA GLU A 5 -19.02 -19.75 1.60
C GLU A 5 -17.88 -20.72 1.23
N GLN A 6 -16.94 -20.28 0.40
CA GLN A 6 -15.77 -21.05 -0.05
C GLN A 6 -14.53 -20.74 0.81
N GLY A 7 -14.66 -19.85 1.81
CA GLY A 7 -13.59 -19.43 2.69
C GLY A 7 -12.68 -18.34 2.11
N ASN A 8 -12.99 -17.81 0.93
CA ASN A 8 -12.20 -16.72 0.32
C ASN A 8 -12.51 -15.40 1.01
N VAL A 9 -11.51 -14.51 1.03
CA VAL A 9 -11.68 -13.16 1.57
C VAL A 9 -12.62 -12.36 0.68
N ILE A 10 -13.61 -11.70 1.29
CA ILE A 10 -14.54 -10.80 0.56
C ILE A 10 -13.90 -9.41 0.44
N TYR A 11 -13.83 -8.92 -0.80
CA TYR A 11 -13.33 -7.59 -1.14
C TYR A 11 -14.44 -6.70 -1.71
N PRO A 12 -14.30 -5.36 -1.64
CA PRO A 12 -13.24 -4.62 -0.97
C PRO A 12 -13.39 -4.62 0.56
N ILE A 13 -12.27 -4.66 1.28
CA ILE A 13 -12.27 -4.49 2.74
C ILE A 13 -12.11 -3.01 3.06
N GLN A 14 -13.12 -2.40 3.67
CA GLN A 14 -13.04 -1.02 4.14
C GLN A 14 -12.18 -0.95 5.43
N ILE A 15 -11.09 -0.19 5.41
CA ILE A 15 -10.20 -0.03 6.58
C ILE A 15 -10.54 1.26 7.35
N ASN A 16 -10.65 2.38 6.63
CA ASN A 16 -11.10 3.67 7.16
C ASN A 16 -11.74 4.48 6.03
N SER A 17 -12.22 5.70 6.28
CA SER A 17 -12.96 6.52 5.29
C SER A 17 -12.23 6.77 3.96
N SER A 18 -10.89 6.69 3.93
CA SER A 18 -10.07 6.98 2.74
C SER A 18 -9.28 5.78 2.22
N LEU A 19 -9.44 4.59 2.82
CA LEU A 19 -8.62 3.41 2.51
C LEU A 19 -9.49 2.16 2.38
N LYS A 20 -9.37 1.51 1.22
CA LYS A 20 -9.98 0.21 0.89
C LYS A 20 -8.92 -0.76 0.43
N ILE A 21 -9.05 -2.03 0.80
CA ILE A 21 -8.19 -3.10 0.29
C ILE A 21 -8.96 -3.85 -0.79
N LEU A 22 -8.35 -3.98 -1.96
CA LEU A 22 -8.89 -4.72 -3.09
C LEU A 22 -8.34 -6.14 -3.16
N ASP A 23 -7.11 -6.34 -2.68
CA ASP A 23 -6.45 -7.64 -2.61
C ASP A 23 -5.38 -7.61 -1.52
N LEU A 24 -5.34 -8.62 -0.65
CA LEU A 24 -4.30 -8.76 0.37
C LEU A 24 -2.99 -9.33 -0.20
N GLY A 25 -3.02 -9.95 -1.38
CA GLY A 25 -1.86 -10.58 -2.01
C GLY A 25 -1.37 -11.85 -1.30
N VAL A 26 -0.15 -12.26 -1.65
CA VAL A 26 0.48 -13.50 -1.18
C VAL A 26 1.79 -13.20 -0.46
N ILE A 27 2.01 -13.84 0.68
CA ILE A 27 3.22 -13.68 1.49
C ILE A 27 4.39 -14.43 0.85
N GLU A 28 5.44 -13.66 0.56
CA GLU A 28 6.74 -14.17 0.12
C GLU A 28 7.71 -14.19 1.31
N PHE A 29 7.77 -15.33 1.98
CA PHE A 29 8.58 -15.52 3.18
C PHE A 29 10.03 -15.91 2.88
N GLN A 30 10.30 -16.50 1.71
CA GLN A 30 11.64 -16.98 1.35
C GLN A 30 12.58 -15.83 1.01
N LYS A 31 12.04 -14.68 0.59
CA LYS A 31 12.82 -13.51 0.20
C LYS A 31 12.79 -12.45 1.33
N PRO A 32 13.89 -12.20 2.05
CA PRO A 32 13.91 -11.37 3.25
C PRO A 32 13.69 -9.86 3.02
N GLN A 33 13.59 -9.41 1.76
CA GLN A 33 13.24 -8.04 1.39
C GLN A 33 11.72 -7.82 1.28
N TYR A 34 10.91 -8.88 1.31
CA TYR A 34 9.44 -8.80 1.26
C TYR A 34 8.78 -8.63 2.63
N HIS A 35 9.59 -8.52 3.69
CA HIS A 35 9.11 -8.26 5.04
C HIS A 35 10.19 -7.56 5.87
N THR A 36 9.75 -6.74 6.82
CA THR A 36 10.57 -6.13 7.86
C THR A 36 10.08 -6.60 9.23
N GLU A 37 10.67 -6.07 10.31
CA GLU A 37 10.16 -6.31 11.66
C GLU A 37 8.72 -5.83 11.85
N LYS A 38 8.29 -4.81 11.09
CA LYS A 38 7.01 -4.11 11.29
C LYS A 38 6.03 -4.23 10.14
N ASN A 39 6.49 -4.55 8.93
CA ASN A 39 5.66 -4.53 7.73
C ASN A 39 5.85 -5.80 6.90
N LEU A 40 4.77 -6.23 6.27
CA LEU A 40 4.75 -7.26 5.24
C LEU A 40 4.50 -6.57 3.88
N PHE A 41 5.11 -7.09 2.82
CA PHE A 41 4.93 -6.60 1.45
C PHE A 41 4.42 -7.74 0.56
N PRO A 42 3.14 -8.14 0.66
CA PRO A 42 2.62 -9.28 -0.09
C PRO A 42 2.64 -9.00 -1.61
N ILE A 43 3.04 -9.99 -2.40
CA ILE A 43 2.99 -9.92 -3.86
C ILE A 43 1.52 -9.92 -4.30
N GLY A 44 1.14 -8.99 -5.17
CA GLY A 44 -0.24 -8.83 -5.65
C GLY A 44 -1.15 -8.04 -4.71
N PHE A 45 -0.62 -7.50 -3.60
CA PHE A 45 -1.38 -6.61 -2.73
C PHE A 45 -1.92 -5.41 -3.51
N LYS A 46 -3.18 -5.03 -3.27
CA LYS A 46 -3.86 -3.89 -3.88
C LYS A 46 -4.69 -3.11 -2.87
N SER A 47 -4.51 -1.80 -2.83
CA SER A 47 -5.37 -0.89 -2.06
C SER A 47 -5.77 0.34 -2.85
N LEU A 48 -6.93 0.92 -2.54
CA LEU A 48 -7.33 2.25 -3.00
C LEU A 48 -7.18 3.23 -1.85
N ARG A 49 -6.43 4.29 -2.10
CA ARG A 49 -6.25 5.40 -1.18
C ARG A 49 -6.78 6.68 -1.80
N GLU A 50 -7.80 7.26 -1.20
CA GLU A 50 -8.29 8.58 -1.61
C GLU A 50 -7.31 9.67 -1.15
N HIS A 51 -6.92 10.54 -2.07
CA HIS A 51 -6.06 11.70 -1.81
C HIS A 51 -6.35 12.84 -2.80
N ASN A 52 -5.73 14.00 -2.62
CA ASN A 52 -5.80 15.10 -3.59
C ASN A 52 -5.34 14.64 -4.97
N SER A 53 -6.06 15.04 -6.02
CA SER A 53 -5.67 14.83 -7.40
C SER A 53 -4.34 15.53 -7.70
N GLN A 54 -3.47 14.83 -8.43
CA GLN A 54 -2.22 15.39 -8.96
C GLN A 54 -2.40 16.11 -10.31
N LEU A 55 -3.64 16.14 -10.84
CA LEU A 55 -3.99 16.82 -12.10
C LEU A 55 -4.86 18.05 -11.87
N THR A 56 -5.84 17.96 -10.96
CA THR A 56 -6.85 19.00 -10.77
C THR A 56 -6.81 19.59 -9.35
N PRO A 57 -6.38 20.86 -9.17
CA PRO A 57 -6.36 21.49 -7.85
C PRO A 57 -7.74 21.49 -7.19
N GLY A 58 -7.79 21.16 -5.89
CA GLY A 58 -9.02 21.15 -5.12
C GLY A 58 -9.90 19.90 -5.31
N GLN A 59 -9.55 19.01 -6.24
CA GLN A 59 -10.23 17.72 -6.39
C GLN A 59 -9.48 16.60 -5.68
N ARG A 60 -10.19 15.49 -5.44
CA ARG A 60 -9.67 14.25 -4.88
C ARG A 60 -9.90 13.13 -5.89
N CYS A 61 -8.99 12.18 -5.90
CA CYS A 61 -9.11 10.95 -6.67
C CYS A 61 -8.62 9.76 -5.83
N ASP A 62 -9.00 8.56 -6.27
CA ASP A 62 -8.44 7.34 -5.73
C ASP A 62 -7.06 7.08 -6.36
N TYR A 63 -6.14 6.56 -5.55
CA TYR A 63 -4.84 6.07 -5.97
C TYR A 63 -4.79 4.56 -5.73
N LEU A 64 -4.69 3.79 -6.81
CA LEU A 64 -4.47 2.35 -6.76
C LEU A 64 -3.01 2.07 -6.40
N CYS A 65 -2.78 1.57 -5.20
CA CYS A 65 -1.48 1.19 -4.68
C CYS A 65 -1.29 -0.32 -4.81
N GLU A 66 -0.18 -0.75 -5.41
CA GLU A 66 0.08 -2.15 -5.74
C GLU A 66 1.50 -2.56 -5.32
N ILE A 67 1.64 -3.80 -4.85
CA ILE A 67 2.93 -4.43 -4.60
C ILE A 67 3.08 -5.58 -5.60
N MET A 68 4.14 -5.53 -6.41
CA MET A 68 4.43 -6.48 -7.47
C MET A 68 5.67 -7.30 -7.13
N ASP A 69 5.80 -8.48 -7.75
CA ASP A 69 7.04 -9.26 -7.68
C ASP A 69 8.14 -8.54 -8.46
N GLY A 70 9.12 -8.00 -7.74
CA GLY A 70 10.33 -7.38 -8.30
C GLY A 70 11.53 -8.33 -8.31
N GLY A 71 11.31 -9.64 -8.18
CA GLY A 71 12.38 -10.63 -8.04
C GLY A 71 12.91 -10.66 -6.62
N SER A 72 14.08 -10.05 -6.38
CA SER A 72 14.77 -10.09 -5.08
C SER A 72 14.17 -9.17 -4.01
N LYS A 73 13.43 -8.14 -4.42
CA LYS A 73 12.73 -7.18 -3.55
C LYS A 73 11.40 -6.76 -4.18
N PRO A 74 10.40 -6.31 -3.41
CA PRO A 74 9.13 -5.86 -3.95
C PRO A 74 9.29 -4.63 -4.86
N MET A 75 8.44 -4.54 -5.88
CA MET A 75 8.22 -3.31 -6.63
C MET A 75 6.90 -2.67 -6.22
N PHE A 76 6.90 -1.35 -6.08
CA PHE A 76 5.75 -0.58 -5.62
C PHE A 76 5.24 0.25 -6.78
N ARG A 77 3.94 0.18 -7.06
CA ARG A 77 3.28 0.97 -8.11
C ARG A 77 2.10 1.73 -7.52
N VAL A 78 1.96 2.99 -7.92
CA VAL A 78 0.77 3.79 -7.63
C VAL A 78 0.20 4.35 -8.92
N THR A 79 -1.06 4.03 -9.19
CA THR A 79 -1.81 4.51 -10.37
C THR A 79 -2.92 5.45 -9.89
N PRO A 80 -2.85 6.75 -10.22
CA PRO A 80 -3.97 7.67 -9.99
C PRO A 80 -5.14 7.29 -10.89
N MET A 81 -6.34 7.17 -10.33
CA MET A 81 -7.51 6.71 -11.09
C MET A 81 -8.02 7.75 -12.10
N ASP A 82 -7.64 9.01 -11.91
CA ASP A 82 -7.85 10.13 -12.85
C ASP A 82 -6.72 10.30 -13.88
N ASP A 83 -5.67 9.47 -13.81
CA ASP A 83 -4.48 9.50 -14.68
C ASP A 83 -3.87 8.10 -14.86
N GLN A 84 -4.69 7.15 -15.34
CA GLN A 84 -4.34 5.72 -15.34
C GLN A 84 -3.17 5.36 -16.26
N GLU A 85 -2.88 6.19 -17.26
CA GLU A 85 -1.78 6.01 -18.22
C GLU A 85 -0.41 6.39 -17.65
N ASN A 86 -0.37 7.07 -16.50
CA ASN A 86 0.87 7.57 -15.88
C ASN A 86 1.13 6.98 -14.49
N PRO A 87 1.24 5.64 -14.35
CA PRO A 87 1.55 5.02 -13.09
C PRO A 87 2.98 5.37 -12.63
N ILE A 88 3.15 5.55 -11.33
CA ILE A 88 4.46 5.75 -10.71
C ILE A 88 4.93 4.42 -10.14
N THR A 89 6.06 3.91 -10.64
CA THR A 89 6.67 2.66 -10.14
C THR A 89 8.05 2.94 -9.54
N LYS A 90 8.30 2.46 -8.32
CA LYS A 90 9.56 2.62 -7.58
C LYS A 90 9.91 1.35 -6.81
N ASP A 91 11.10 1.33 -6.23
CA ASP A 91 11.56 0.26 -5.35
C ASP A 91 11.18 0.45 -3.87
N SER A 92 10.41 1.50 -3.56
CA SER A 92 9.84 1.73 -2.24
C SER A 92 8.47 2.40 -2.33
N SER A 93 7.58 2.08 -1.40
CA SER A 93 6.26 2.72 -1.24
C SER A 93 6.40 4.23 -0.99
N THR A 94 7.41 4.62 -0.19
CA THR A 94 7.70 6.03 0.12
C THR A 94 8.14 6.79 -1.13
N GLY A 95 8.99 6.20 -1.97
CA GLY A 95 9.42 6.81 -3.23
C GLY A 95 8.25 7.15 -4.15
N CYS A 96 7.25 6.27 -4.26
CA CYS A 96 6.05 6.55 -5.07
C CYS A 96 5.28 7.77 -4.54
N TRP A 97 5.03 7.81 -3.24
CA TRP A 97 4.24 8.87 -2.63
C TRP A 97 4.99 10.20 -2.51
N ILE A 98 6.32 10.20 -2.45
CA ILE A 98 7.12 11.42 -2.58
C ILE A 98 6.85 12.08 -3.93
N ASP A 99 6.90 11.32 -5.03
CA ASP A 99 6.69 11.87 -6.38
C ASP A 99 5.26 12.40 -6.56
N ILE A 100 4.25 11.69 -6.06
CA ILE A 100 2.85 12.15 -6.06
C ILE A 100 2.70 13.46 -5.29
N CYS A 101 3.20 13.50 -4.05
CA CYS A 101 3.08 14.69 -3.21
C CYS A 101 3.87 15.89 -3.77
N LYS A 102 4.99 15.66 -4.47
CA LYS A 102 5.71 16.72 -5.19
C LYS A 102 4.84 17.31 -6.31
N ARG A 103 4.25 16.47 -7.17
CA ARG A 103 3.34 16.91 -8.24
C ARG A 103 2.16 17.71 -7.70
N ILE A 104 1.53 17.23 -6.61
CA ILE A 104 0.43 17.94 -5.95
C ILE A 104 0.90 19.31 -5.41
N ASN A 105 2.07 19.39 -4.78
CA ASN A 105 2.59 20.64 -4.27
C ASN A 105 2.90 21.65 -5.38
N GLU A 106 3.53 21.19 -6.47
CA GLU A 106 3.81 22.00 -7.65
C GLU A 106 2.52 22.55 -8.26
N LEU A 107 1.50 21.69 -8.41
CA LEU A 107 0.18 22.05 -8.90
C LEU A 107 -0.53 23.10 -8.01
N GLN A 108 -0.28 23.08 -6.71
CA GLN A 108 -0.80 24.05 -5.75
C GLN A 108 0.04 25.34 -5.65
N GLY A 109 1.12 25.47 -6.42
CA GLY A 109 2.04 26.62 -6.34
C GLY A 109 2.91 26.64 -5.07
N ASN A 110 2.98 25.53 -4.33
CA ASN A 110 3.80 25.43 -3.13
C ASN A 110 5.28 25.26 -3.49
N LYS A 111 6.12 26.23 -3.13
CA LYS A 111 7.58 26.21 -3.36
C LYS A 111 8.37 25.31 -2.40
N ARG A 112 7.71 24.49 -1.57
CA ARG A 112 8.39 23.62 -0.60
C ARG A 112 9.03 22.45 -1.35
N GLN A 113 10.36 22.41 -1.35
CA GLN A 113 11.14 21.37 -2.02
C GLN A 113 11.16 20.05 -1.25
N THR A 114 10.95 20.08 0.07
CA THR A 114 10.98 18.90 0.93
C THR A 114 9.58 18.32 1.12
N VAL A 115 9.45 17.03 0.80
CA VAL A 115 8.23 16.24 1.00
C VAL A 115 8.57 15.08 1.92
N THR A 116 7.93 15.04 3.09
CA THR A 116 8.02 13.91 4.01
C THR A 116 6.69 13.17 4.00
N VAL A 117 6.73 11.88 3.69
CA VAL A 117 5.55 11.02 3.64
C VAL A 117 5.88 9.62 4.13
N SER A 118 4.95 8.99 4.85
CA SER A 118 5.04 7.59 5.25
C SER A 118 4.40 6.72 4.16
N GLY A 119 5.21 6.16 3.26
CA GLY A 119 4.73 5.27 2.20
C GLY A 119 3.90 4.08 2.72
N PRO A 120 4.33 3.36 3.77
CA PRO A 120 3.55 2.28 4.35
C PRO A 120 2.16 2.71 4.84
N GLU A 121 2.03 3.88 5.48
CA GLU A 121 0.73 4.42 5.87
C GLU A 121 -0.15 4.78 4.67
N ARG A 122 0.47 5.25 3.58
CA ARG A 122 -0.27 5.58 2.37
C ARG A 122 -0.87 4.36 1.69
N TYR A 123 -0.08 3.28 1.61
CA TYR A 123 -0.54 1.97 1.11
C TYR A 123 -1.51 1.28 2.08
N GLY A 124 -1.52 1.69 3.35
CA GLY A 124 -2.30 1.08 4.42
C GLY A 124 -1.55 0.02 5.24
N LEU A 125 -0.32 -0.33 4.86
CA LEU A 125 0.51 -1.39 5.46
C LEU A 125 0.92 -1.13 6.92
N ALA A 126 0.78 0.11 7.38
CA ALA A 126 1.00 0.49 8.77
C ALA A 126 -0.30 0.57 9.58
N ASP A 127 -1.47 0.38 8.95
CA ASP A 127 -2.75 0.40 9.66
C ASP A 127 -2.91 -0.88 10.51
N PRO A 128 -3.20 -0.77 11.82
CA PRO A 128 -3.31 -1.93 12.70
C PRO A 128 -4.35 -2.95 12.24
N ASN A 129 -5.46 -2.51 11.62
CA ASN A 129 -6.47 -3.43 11.10
C ASN A 129 -5.92 -4.21 9.91
N LEU A 130 -5.17 -3.56 9.01
CA LEU A 130 -4.54 -4.25 7.90
C LEU A 130 -3.45 -5.19 8.36
N ILE A 131 -2.59 -4.79 9.30
CA ILE A 131 -1.55 -5.66 9.86
C ILE A 131 -2.18 -6.92 10.46
N ARG A 132 -3.30 -6.78 11.20
CA ARG A 132 -4.04 -7.93 11.74
C ARG A 132 -4.63 -8.83 10.65
N LEU A 133 -5.06 -8.27 9.53
CA LEU A 133 -5.55 -9.05 8.39
C LEU A 133 -4.42 -9.80 7.70
N LEU A 134 -3.31 -9.12 7.43
CA LEU A 134 -2.12 -9.72 6.84
C LEU A 134 -1.57 -10.83 7.72
N ALA A 135 -1.56 -10.66 9.04
CA ALA A 135 -1.12 -11.68 10.00
C ALA A 135 -1.94 -12.98 10.00
N GLN A 136 -3.12 -13.00 9.35
CA GLN A 136 -3.94 -14.21 9.16
C GLN A 136 -3.68 -14.91 7.82
N LEU A 137 -2.81 -14.36 6.97
CA LEU A 137 -2.45 -15.00 5.70
C LEU A 137 -1.51 -16.19 5.94
N PRO A 138 -1.56 -17.21 5.07
CA PRO A 138 -0.59 -18.30 5.11
C PRO A 138 0.85 -17.80 5.02
N ASN A 139 1.77 -18.52 5.65
CA ASN A 139 3.22 -18.31 5.62
C ASN A 139 3.75 -17.06 6.35
N VAL A 140 2.90 -16.28 7.02
CA VAL A 140 3.38 -15.14 7.82
C VAL A 140 4.29 -15.60 8.95
N GLU A 141 3.96 -16.72 9.57
CA GLU A 141 4.75 -17.37 10.62
C GLU A 141 6.15 -17.80 10.15
N LEU A 142 6.36 -17.92 8.83
CA LEU A 142 7.63 -18.26 8.22
C LEU A 142 8.49 -17.01 7.90
N CYS A 143 7.93 -15.81 8.02
CA CYS A 143 8.66 -14.56 7.80
C CYS A 143 9.69 -14.32 8.92
N SER A 144 10.94 -14.72 8.69
CA SER A 144 12.04 -14.71 9.67
C SER A 144 12.23 -13.41 10.46
N ARG A 145 11.87 -12.24 9.89
CA ARG A 145 12.06 -10.93 10.53
C ARG A 145 10.77 -10.37 11.15
N PHE A 146 9.60 -10.79 10.70
CA PHE A 146 8.34 -10.13 11.03
C PHE A 146 7.91 -10.45 12.47
N GLN A 147 7.71 -9.43 13.29
CA GLN A 147 7.34 -9.59 14.69
C GLN A 147 5.91 -9.11 14.92
N TYR A 148 4.96 -10.04 14.84
CA TYR A 148 3.57 -9.72 15.17
C TYR A 148 3.39 -9.64 16.70
N LYS A 149 3.26 -8.42 17.23
CA LYS A 149 2.83 -8.22 18.62
C LYS A 149 1.31 -8.23 18.67
N ARG A 150 0.72 -9.32 19.14
CA ARG A 150 -0.67 -9.31 19.64
C ARG A 150 -0.66 -8.43 20.89
N ASN A 151 -1.28 -7.27 20.83
CA ASN A 151 -1.73 -6.62 22.05
C ASN A 151 -3.00 -7.36 22.47
N ASP A 152 -2.88 -8.19 23.49
CA ASP A 152 -4.00 -8.76 24.24
C ASP A 152 -4.71 -7.67 25.06
#